data_AF-A0A8V0ZI37-F1
#
_entry.id   AF-A0A8V0ZI37-F1
#
_cell.length_a   1.000
_cell.length_b   1.000
_cell.length_c   1.000
_cell.angle_alpha   90.00
_cell.angle_beta   90.00
_cell.angle_gamma   90.00
#
_symmetry.space_group_name_H-M   'P 1'
#
loop_
_entity.id
_entity.type
_entity.pdbx_description
1 polymer ?
#
loop_
_entity_poly.entity_id
_entity_poly.type
_entity_poly.pdbx_seq_one_letter_code
_entity_poly.pdbx_strand_id
1 'polypeptide(L)'
;MFPARRLPGGCRAIRPHHLRHHSVPSASPNLAFVPACLPPHPAEVEEMQRFISNSKKLFVMTGAGISTESGIPDYRSEGVGLYARSDRRPIQHAEFVRSATARQRYWARNFVGWPQFSSHQPNTAHLVLRHWEKLGKLHWLVTQNVDALHTKAGSQRMTELHGCTHRVFCLTCGDQTSRSELQEHFEALNPGWKAEALGVAPDGDAFLTDEQVRNFQVPACRKCGGILKPDVTFFGDTVSREKVDFVHQRLAESDSMLVAGSSMQVCTGCPGEAAANRSPQHWAHEVRSLCIPQAEFPLWRAAAFDSCTLSQRAEHQWLSGVKLSRQAFPIRTSP
;
A
#
# COMPACT_ATOMS: atom_id res chain seq x y z
N MET A 1 51.38 62.72 -6.00
CA MET A 1 51.00 62.50 -7.40
C MET A 1 51.38 61.08 -7.81
N PHE A 2 50.42 60.16 -7.83
CA PHE A 2 50.33 58.95 -8.66
C PHE A 2 48.86 58.50 -8.59
N PRO A 3 48.21 58.11 -9.70
CA PRO A 3 46.74 58.16 -9.82
C PRO A 3 46.04 56.87 -9.35
N ALA A 4 44.84 57.04 -8.80
CA ALA A 4 43.92 55.98 -8.40
C ALA A 4 43.33 55.23 -9.61
N ARG A 5 43.40 53.90 -9.62
CA ARG A 5 42.68 53.04 -10.57
C ARG A 5 41.24 52.82 -10.10
N ARG A 6 40.28 53.19 -10.94
CA ARG A 6 38.85 52.87 -10.80
C ARG A 6 38.62 51.38 -11.08
N LEU A 7 37.92 50.68 -10.19
CA LEU A 7 37.29 49.39 -10.49
C LEU A 7 35.92 49.64 -11.15
N PRO A 8 35.57 48.96 -12.26
CA PRO A 8 34.25 49.08 -12.86
C PRO A 8 33.23 48.25 -12.06
N GLY A 9 32.20 48.92 -11.58
CA GLY A 9 30.99 48.31 -11.04
C GLY A 9 30.15 47.66 -12.14
N GLY A 10 29.47 46.58 -11.77
CA GLY A 10 28.48 45.91 -12.61
C GLY A 10 27.84 44.75 -11.86
N CYS A 11 26.79 45.04 -11.08
CA CYS A 11 25.84 44.01 -10.61
C CYS A 11 25.16 43.39 -11.83
N ARG A 12 25.61 42.20 -12.27
CA ARG A 12 24.85 41.37 -13.19
C ARG A 12 23.76 40.66 -12.40
N ALA A 13 22.51 41.00 -12.69
CA ALA A 13 21.34 40.26 -12.22
C ALA A 13 21.45 38.79 -12.64
N ILE A 14 21.44 37.89 -11.66
CA ILE A 14 21.37 36.44 -11.88
C ILE A 14 19.98 36.15 -12.45
N ARG A 15 19.92 35.71 -13.72
CA ARG A 15 18.67 35.25 -14.34
C ARG A 15 18.17 34.02 -13.58
N PRO A 16 16.87 33.91 -13.28
CA PRO A 16 16.34 32.71 -12.64
C PRO A 16 16.52 31.53 -13.60
N HIS A 17 17.23 30.49 -13.14
CA HIS A 17 17.28 29.22 -13.83
C HIS A 17 15.84 28.69 -13.96
N HIS A 18 15.38 28.51 -15.19
CA HIS A 18 14.17 27.78 -15.50
C HIS A 18 14.29 26.37 -14.90
N LEU A 19 13.57 26.12 -13.81
CA LEU A 19 13.25 24.77 -13.37
C LEU A 19 12.51 24.10 -14.52
N ARG A 20 13.17 23.16 -15.20
CA ARG A 20 12.49 22.27 -16.14
C ARG A 20 11.50 21.46 -15.31
N HIS A 21 10.21 21.76 -15.47
CA HIS A 21 9.15 20.86 -15.06
C HIS A 21 9.37 19.55 -15.83
N HIS A 22 9.87 18.53 -15.14
CA HIS A 22 9.75 17.17 -15.63
C HIS A 22 8.27 16.84 -15.64
N SER A 23 7.67 16.89 -16.82
CA SER A 23 6.33 16.36 -17.07
C SER A 23 6.38 14.87 -16.76
N VAL A 24 5.77 14.48 -15.63
CA VAL A 24 5.41 13.08 -15.37
C VAL A 24 4.46 12.66 -16.50
N PRO A 25 4.71 11.55 -17.20
CA PRO A 25 3.78 11.09 -18.23
C PRO A 25 2.40 10.86 -17.59
N SER A 26 1.40 11.62 -18.04
CA SER A 26 0.01 11.45 -17.61
C SER A 26 -0.58 10.22 -18.31
N ALA A 27 -0.25 9.03 -17.82
CA ALA A 27 -1.13 7.89 -18.05
C ALA A 27 -2.45 8.23 -17.33
N SER A 28 -3.57 8.26 -18.06
CA SER A 28 -4.89 8.41 -17.43
C SER A 28 -5.03 7.36 -16.32
N PRO A 29 -5.46 7.74 -15.10
CA PRO A 29 -5.58 6.78 -14.02
C PRO A 29 -6.53 5.66 -14.43
N ASN A 30 -6.11 4.40 -14.22
CA ASN A 30 -6.97 3.26 -14.47
C ASN A 30 -8.00 3.17 -13.33
N LEU A 31 -9.16 3.79 -13.54
CA LEU A 31 -10.24 3.87 -12.55
C LEU A 31 -11.15 2.63 -12.55
N ALA A 32 -10.82 1.58 -13.31
CA ALA A 32 -11.68 0.40 -13.46
C ALA A 32 -11.98 -0.34 -12.15
N PHE A 33 -11.15 -0.14 -11.12
CA PHE A 33 -11.31 -0.76 -9.81
C PHE A 33 -11.66 0.20 -8.68
N VAL A 34 -11.84 1.48 -9.00
CA VAL A 34 -12.25 2.49 -8.02
C VAL A 34 -13.78 2.40 -7.86
N PRO A 35 -14.31 2.19 -6.65
CA PRO A 35 -15.75 2.17 -6.44
C PRO A 35 -16.37 3.53 -6.75
N ALA A 36 -17.66 3.54 -7.11
CA ALA A 36 -18.41 4.77 -7.24
C ALA A 36 -18.42 5.52 -5.90
N CYS A 37 -18.07 6.79 -5.92
CA CYS A 37 -18.11 7.67 -4.77
C CYS A 37 -18.66 9.04 -5.20
N LEU A 38 -19.37 9.71 -4.29
CA LEU A 38 -19.76 11.10 -4.50
C LEU A 38 -18.53 12.00 -4.41
N PRO A 39 -18.53 13.17 -5.08
CA PRO A 39 -17.48 14.16 -4.85
C PRO A 39 -17.39 14.50 -3.35
N PRO A 40 -16.18 14.51 -2.75
CA PRO A 40 -16.01 14.78 -1.33
C PRO A 40 -16.48 16.20 -1.00
N HIS A 41 -17.16 16.35 0.13
CA HIS A 41 -17.65 17.66 0.52
C HIS A 41 -16.48 18.53 1.00
N PRO A 42 -16.37 19.82 0.61
CA PRO A 42 -15.24 20.68 0.99
C PRO A 42 -14.95 20.72 2.50
N ALA A 43 -16.01 20.66 3.32
CA ALA A 43 -15.89 20.63 4.77
C ALA A 43 -15.19 19.37 5.31
N GLU A 44 -15.41 18.20 4.70
CA GLU A 44 -14.77 16.94 5.08
C GLU A 44 -13.27 17.00 4.77
N VAL A 45 -12.92 17.59 3.62
CA VAL A 45 -11.53 17.80 3.21
C VAL A 45 -10.83 18.78 4.17
N GLU A 46 -11.51 19.85 4.58
CA GLU A 46 -10.98 20.79 5.58
C GLU A 46 -10.82 20.16 6.96
N GLU A 47 -11.74 19.27 7.35
CA GLU A 47 -11.62 18.50 8.59
C GLU A 47 -10.41 17.55 8.55
N MET A 48 -10.24 16.82 7.44
CA MET A 48 -9.06 15.97 7.21
C MET A 48 -7.77 16.79 7.30
N GLN A 49 -7.72 17.94 6.62
CA GLN A 49 -6.57 18.84 6.66
C GLN A 49 -6.27 19.30 8.09
N ARG A 50 -7.29 19.70 8.87
CA ARG A 50 -7.11 20.09 10.27
C ARG A 50 -6.59 18.94 11.13
N PHE A 51 -7.14 17.73 10.95
CA PHE A 51 -6.68 16.53 11.65
C PHE A 51 -5.20 16.25 11.39
N ILE A 52 -4.80 16.19 10.12
CA ILE A 52 -3.40 15.93 9.72
C ILE A 52 -2.46 17.04 10.20
N SER A 53 -2.88 18.30 10.08
CA SER A 53 -2.04 19.45 10.46
C SER A 53 -1.71 19.46 11.95
N ASN A 54 -2.67 19.05 12.79
CA ASN A 54 -2.53 18.98 14.24
C ASN A 54 -1.71 17.77 14.71
N SER A 55 -1.58 16.73 13.90
CA SER A 55 -0.74 15.57 14.22
C SER A 55 0.75 15.89 14.06
N LYS A 56 1.54 15.43 15.03
CA LYS A 56 3.01 15.45 15.00
C LYS A 56 3.58 14.06 14.79
N LYS A 57 2.85 13.00 15.17
CA LYS A 57 3.23 11.60 15.01
C LYS A 57 2.06 10.80 14.47
N LEU A 58 1.85 10.90 13.15
CA LEU A 58 0.72 10.25 12.50
C LEU A 58 1.02 8.76 12.27
N PHE A 59 0.19 7.89 12.83
CA PHE A 59 0.13 6.48 12.46
C PHE A 59 -0.82 6.30 11.27
N VAL A 60 -0.40 5.57 10.24
CA VAL A 60 -1.22 5.33 9.05
C VAL A 60 -1.45 3.84 8.86
N MET A 61 -2.70 3.42 8.70
CA MET A 61 -3.08 2.06 8.30
C MET A 61 -3.67 2.09 6.88
N THR A 62 -3.10 1.31 5.97
CA THR A 62 -3.60 1.22 4.58
C THR A 62 -4.12 -0.17 4.24
N GLY A 63 -5.12 -0.22 3.36
CA GLY A 63 -5.65 -1.46 2.78
C GLY A 63 -5.76 -1.38 1.26
N ALA A 64 -6.39 -2.41 0.66
CA ALA A 64 -6.38 -2.61 -0.79
C ALA A 64 -7.00 -1.44 -1.58
N GLY A 65 -7.93 -0.70 -0.97
CA GLY A 65 -8.55 0.48 -1.58
C GLY A 65 -7.55 1.55 -2.00
N ILE A 66 -6.42 1.71 -1.28
CA ILE A 66 -5.39 2.68 -1.64
C ILE A 66 -4.70 2.36 -2.98
N SER A 67 -4.77 1.10 -3.43
CA SER A 67 -4.12 0.61 -4.65
C SER A 67 -5.07 0.51 -5.86
N THR A 68 -6.36 0.85 -5.68
CA THR A 68 -7.36 0.81 -6.76
C THR A 68 -7.05 1.76 -7.91
N GLU A 69 -6.63 2.98 -7.59
CA GLU A 69 -6.14 3.98 -8.56
C GLU A 69 -4.84 3.57 -9.26
N SER A 70 -4.14 2.56 -8.73
CA SER A 70 -2.97 1.95 -9.37
C SER A 70 -3.35 0.81 -10.33
N GLY A 71 -4.64 0.54 -10.55
CA GLY A 71 -5.10 -0.55 -11.40
C GLY A 71 -5.08 -1.92 -10.74
N ILE A 72 -5.01 -1.99 -9.40
CA ILE A 72 -5.10 -3.25 -8.64
C ILE A 72 -6.51 -3.33 -8.03
N PRO A 73 -7.29 -4.40 -8.25
CA PRO A 73 -8.60 -4.51 -7.61
C PRO A 73 -8.48 -4.58 -6.10
N ASP A 74 -9.55 -4.20 -5.40
CA ASP A 74 -9.70 -4.55 -3.99
C ASP A 74 -10.49 -5.85 -3.81
N TYR A 75 -10.73 -6.25 -2.55
CA TYR A 75 -11.47 -7.47 -2.26
C TYR A 75 -12.99 -7.25 -2.20
N ARG A 76 -13.47 -6.09 -1.75
CA ARG A 76 -14.81 -5.94 -1.15
C ARG A 76 -15.62 -4.77 -1.69
N SER A 77 -15.06 -3.88 -2.50
CA SER A 77 -15.81 -2.75 -3.04
C SER A 77 -17.04 -3.25 -3.79
N GLU A 78 -18.17 -2.59 -3.57
CA GLU A 78 -19.42 -2.92 -4.26
C GLU A 78 -19.25 -2.76 -5.77
N GLY A 79 -19.73 -3.72 -6.56
CA GLY A 79 -19.63 -3.74 -8.02
C GLY A 79 -18.23 -4.03 -8.61
N VAL A 80 -17.14 -3.66 -7.92
CA VAL A 80 -15.77 -3.72 -8.48
C VAL A 80 -14.78 -4.58 -7.68
N GLY A 81 -15.11 -4.96 -6.45
CA GLY A 81 -14.27 -5.82 -5.61
C GLY A 81 -14.24 -7.27 -6.09
N LEU A 82 -13.18 -8.00 -5.74
CA LEU A 82 -13.00 -9.40 -6.14
C LEU A 82 -14.19 -10.28 -5.75
N TYR A 83 -14.70 -10.15 -4.52
CA TYR A 83 -15.82 -10.95 -4.02
C TYR A 83 -17.17 -10.54 -4.59
N ALA A 84 -17.30 -9.30 -5.09
CA ALA A 84 -18.49 -8.85 -5.80
C ALA A 84 -18.51 -9.36 -7.26
N ARG A 85 -17.34 -9.59 -7.85
CA ARG A 85 -17.18 -9.98 -9.27
C ARG A 85 -16.88 -11.47 -9.49
N SER A 86 -16.63 -12.23 -8.42
CA SER A 86 -16.24 -13.64 -8.56
C SER A 86 -16.45 -14.47 -7.29
N ASP A 87 -16.67 -15.77 -7.46
CA ASP A 87 -16.67 -16.77 -6.38
C ASP A 87 -15.24 -17.20 -5.94
N ARG A 88 -14.21 -16.38 -6.26
CA ARG A 88 -12.81 -16.72 -5.97
C ARG A 88 -12.59 -16.76 -4.47
N ARG A 89 -12.19 -17.94 -3.97
CA ARG A 89 -11.78 -18.13 -2.58
C ARG A 89 -10.26 -18.07 -2.47
N PRO A 90 -9.71 -17.34 -1.47
CA PRO A 90 -8.29 -17.36 -1.17
C PRO A 90 -7.82 -18.77 -0.79
N ILE A 91 -6.57 -19.10 -1.13
CA ILE A 91 -5.95 -20.34 -0.68
C ILE A 91 -5.78 -20.35 0.84
N GLN A 92 -6.06 -21.49 1.48
CA GLN A 92 -5.81 -21.69 2.91
C GLN A 92 -4.35 -22.09 3.14
N HIS A 93 -3.74 -21.58 4.21
CA HIS A 93 -2.36 -21.92 4.59
C HIS A 93 -2.16 -23.44 4.72
N ALA A 94 -3.07 -24.11 5.43
CA ALA A 94 -3.01 -25.55 5.62
C ALA A 94 -3.10 -26.33 4.29
N GLU A 95 -3.91 -25.86 3.34
CA GLU A 95 -4.03 -26.46 2.01
C GLU A 95 -2.71 -26.34 1.23
N PHE A 96 -2.12 -25.14 1.21
CA PHE A 96 -0.83 -24.90 0.55
C PHE A 96 0.29 -25.77 1.13
N VAL A 97 0.38 -25.86 2.46
CA VAL A 97 1.43 -26.65 3.12
C VAL A 97 1.25 -28.15 2.85
N ARG A 98 0.02 -28.66 2.89
CA ARG A 98 -0.24 -30.10 2.84
C ARG A 98 -0.37 -30.68 1.43
N SER A 99 -0.72 -29.89 0.42
CA SER A 99 -1.05 -30.40 -0.92
C SER A 99 -0.09 -29.88 -1.99
N ALA A 100 0.65 -30.79 -2.63
CA ALA A 100 1.50 -30.47 -3.77
C ALA A 100 0.69 -29.93 -4.95
N THR A 101 -0.50 -30.50 -5.21
CA THR A 101 -1.42 -30.04 -6.26
C THR A 101 -1.94 -28.63 -5.97
N ALA A 102 -2.24 -28.30 -4.72
CA ALA A 102 -2.65 -26.93 -4.36
C ALA A 102 -1.52 -25.92 -4.59
N ARG A 103 -0.27 -26.30 -4.27
CA ARG A 103 0.91 -25.47 -4.57
C ARG A 103 1.14 -25.30 -6.06
N GLN A 104 0.99 -26.38 -6.83
CA GLN A 104 1.08 -26.35 -8.28
C GLN A 104 0.08 -25.35 -8.88
N ARG A 105 -1.19 -25.46 -8.47
CA ARG A 105 -2.25 -24.55 -8.89
C ARG A 105 -1.97 -23.10 -8.49
N TYR A 106 -1.58 -22.88 -7.23
CA TYR A 106 -1.24 -21.55 -6.73
C TYR A 106 -0.11 -20.91 -7.55
N TRP A 107 1.00 -21.62 -7.71
CA TRP A 107 2.17 -21.09 -8.40
C TRP A 107 1.95 -20.93 -9.90
N ALA A 108 1.19 -21.79 -10.56
CA ALA A 108 0.83 -21.61 -11.97
C ALA A 108 0.02 -20.32 -12.17
N ARG A 109 -0.99 -20.08 -11.31
CA ARG A 109 -1.81 -18.87 -11.36
C ARG A 109 -1.01 -17.61 -11.06
N ASN A 110 -0.16 -17.66 -10.02
CA ASN A 110 0.73 -16.57 -9.66
C ASN A 110 1.79 -16.30 -10.74
N PHE A 111 2.31 -17.34 -11.41
CA PHE A 111 3.26 -17.22 -12.50
C PHE A 111 2.68 -16.43 -13.68
N VAL A 112 1.44 -16.71 -14.08
CA VAL A 112 0.76 -15.99 -15.16
C VAL A 112 0.42 -14.55 -14.75
N GLY A 113 -0.03 -14.34 -13.51
CA GLY A 113 -0.40 -13.01 -13.03
C GLY A 113 0.79 -12.09 -12.74
N TRP A 114 1.97 -12.65 -12.48
CA TRP A 114 3.14 -11.90 -12.00
C TRP A 114 3.61 -10.76 -12.92
N PRO A 115 3.75 -10.93 -14.26
CA PRO A 115 4.20 -9.85 -15.12
C PRO A 115 3.30 -8.61 -15.04
N GLN A 116 1.98 -8.81 -15.05
CA GLN A 116 1.02 -7.72 -14.88
C GLN A 116 1.09 -7.15 -13.45
N PHE A 117 1.01 -8.02 -12.44
CA PHE A 117 0.96 -7.59 -11.04
C PHE A 117 2.18 -6.77 -10.62
N SER A 118 3.38 -7.25 -10.96
CA SER A 118 4.65 -6.60 -10.61
C SER A 118 4.88 -5.27 -11.35
N SER A 119 4.22 -5.05 -12.50
CA SER A 119 4.36 -3.83 -13.29
C SER A 119 3.66 -2.59 -12.71
N HIS A 120 2.66 -2.79 -11.83
CA HIS A 120 1.90 -1.68 -11.24
C HIS A 120 2.79 -0.69 -10.49
N GLN A 121 2.44 0.59 -10.60
CA GLN A 121 3.18 1.72 -10.04
C GLN A 121 2.39 2.38 -8.91
N PRO A 122 3.08 3.00 -7.93
CA PRO A 122 2.42 3.77 -6.90
C PRO A 122 1.62 4.93 -7.50
N ASN A 123 0.43 5.15 -6.98
CA ASN A 123 -0.39 6.33 -7.29
C ASN A 123 -0.08 7.51 -6.36
N THR A 124 -0.81 8.61 -6.56
CA THR A 124 -0.67 9.85 -5.80
C THR A 124 -0.77 9.65 -4.28
N ALA A 125 -1.69 8.81 -3.78
CA ALA A 125 -1.85 8.59 -2.35
C ALA A 125 -0.58 7.99 -1.71
N HIS A 126 0.05 7.01 -2.36
CA HIS A 126 1.32 6.43 -1.92
C HIS A 126 2.44 7.49 -1.87
N LEU A 127 2.53 8.32 -2.92
CA LEU A 127 3.55 9.36 -3.02
C LEU A 127 3.39 10.45 -1.96
N VAL A 128 2.14 10.80 -1.61
CA VAL A 128 1.83 11.74 -0.53
C VAL A 128 2.22 11.18 0.83
N LEU A 129 1.89 9.92 1.12
CA LEU A 129 2.27 9.30 2.39
C LEU A 129 3.79 9.23 2.56
N ARG A 130 4.51 8.86 1.50
CA ARG A 130 5.97 8.97 1.48
C ARG A 130 6.45 10.41 1.66
N HIS A 131 5.77 11.40 1.10
CA HIS A 131 6.14 12.81 1.29
C HIS A 131 5.95 13.24 2.75
N TRP A 132 4.87 12.82 3.42
CA TRP A 132 4.65 13.09 4.84
C TRP A 132 5.70 12.41 5.73
N GLU A 133 6.18 11.21 5.35
CA GLU A 133 7.33 10.58 6.00
C GLU A 133 8.58 11.48 5.90
N LYS A 134 8.88 11.99 4.70
CA LYS A 134 10.02 12.91 4.49
C LYS A 134 9.91 14.22 5.28
N LEU A 135 8.69 14.71 5.51
CA LEU A 135 8.44 15.90 6.33
C LEU A 135 8.45 15.61 7.84
N GLY A 136 8.64 14.35 8.25
CA GLY A 136 8.60 13.94 9.65
C GLY A 136 7.20 13.97 10.27
N LYS A 137 6.14 14.02 9.45
CA LYS A 137 4.74 14.01 9.90
C LYS A 137 4.22 12.60 10.13
N LEU A 138 4.59 11.67 9.26
CA LEU A 138 4.24 10.26 9.39
C LEU A 138 5.23 9.58 10.36
N HIS A 139 4.71 9.04 11.46
CA HIS A 139 5.49 8.30 12.45
C HIS A 139 5.72 6.86 12.01
N TRP A 140 4.66 6.17 11.60
CA TRP A 140 4.73 4.79 11.13
C TRP A 140 3.56 4.46 10.20
N LEU A 141 3.83 3.72 9.14
CA LEU A 141 2.83 3.20 8.21
C LEU A 141 2.68 1.69 8.37
N VAL A 142 1.47 1.18 8.45
CA VAL A 142 1.17 -0.25 8.39
C VAL A 142 0.30 -0.49 7.18
N THR A 143 0.70 -1.44 6.33
CA THR A 143 -0.09 -1.83 5.16
C THR A 143 -0.53 -3.27 5.29
N GLN A 144 -1.80 -3.52 4.98
CA GLN A 144 -2.36 -4.85 4.75
C GLN A 144 -2.04 -5.35 3.33
N ASN A 145 -1.59 -4.48 2.44
CA ASN A 145 -1.35 -4.83 1.05
C ASN A 145 -0.05 -5.61 0.90
N VAL A 146 -0.04 -6.49 -0.10
CA VAL A 146 1.10 -7.35 -0.46
C VAL A 146 1.69 -6.98 -1.83
N ASP A 147 1.40 -5.76 -2.29
CA ASP A 147 1.63 -5.25 -3.66
C ASP A 147 2.96 -4.49 -3.86
N ALA A 148 3.71 -4.28 -2.78
CA ALA A 148 4.95 -3.49 -2.73
C ALA A 148 4.80 -2.01 -3.14
N LEU A 149 3.60 -1.44 -3.30
CA LEU A 149 3.46 -0.08 -3.84
C LEU A 149 4.01 1.00 -2.91
N HIS A 150 3.89 0.83 -1.59
CA HIS A 150 4.57 1.71 -0.62
C HIS A 150 6.10 1.62 -0.73
N THR A 151 6.64 0.42 -0.91
CA THR A 151 8.07 0.20 -1.17
C THR A 151 8.50 0.90 -2.46
N LYS A 152 7.74 0.75 -3.55
CA LYS A 152 8.00 1.42 -4.84
C LYS A 152 7.88 2.94 -4.74
N ALA A 153 7.00 3.47 -3.90
CA ALA A 153 6.89 4.91 -3.61
C ALA A 153 8.11 5.44 -2.82
N GLY A 154 8.87 4.56 -2.18
CA GLY A 154 10.05 4.88 -1.39
C GLY A 154 9.75 5.16 0.08
N SER A 155 8.64 4.64 0.62
CA SER A 155 8.38 4.65 2.06
C SER A 155 9.39 3.76 2.79
N GLN A 156 9.94 4.24 3.91
CA GLN A 156 10.94 3.51 4.70
C GLN A 156 10.43 3.17 6.11
N ARG A 157 9.51 3.98 6.66
CA ARG A 157 8.96 3.80 8.01
C ARG A 157 7.66 3.02 7.95
N MET A 158 7.76 1.75 7.55
CA MET A 158 6.58 0.92 7.35
C MET A 158 6.69 -0.52 7.85
N THR A 159 5.53 -1.12 8.08
CA THR A 159 5.36 -2.56 8.29
C THR A 159 4.38 -3.14 7.28
N GLU A 160 4.85 -4.09 6.47
CA GLU A 160 4.01 -4.95 5.64
C GLU A 160 3.43 -6.06 6.52
N LEU A 161 2.19 -5.86 6.96
CA LEU A 161 1.56 -6.70 7.98
C LEU A 161 1.35 -8.12 7.48
N HIS A 162 0.83 -8.25 6.26
CA HIS A 162 0.61 -9.52 5.56
C HIS A 162 1.77 -9.95 4.68
N GLY A 163 2.93 -9.28 4.78
CA GLY A 163 4.10 -9.55 3.95
C GLY A 163 4.03 -8.92 2.56
N CYS A 164 4.75 -9.47 1.59
CA CYS A 164 4.87 -8.97 0.23
C CYS A 164 5.06 -10.09 -0.78
N THR A 165 4.28 -10.07 -1.86
CA THR A 165 4.39 -11.03 -2.99
C THR A 165 5.72 -10.94 -3.72
N HIS A 166 6.47 -9.84 -3.58
CA HIS A 166 7.79 -9.67 -4.19
C HIS A 166 8.90 -10.49 -3.50
N ARG A 167 8.60 -11.16 -2.38
CA ARG A 167 9.53 -12.03 -1.65
C ARG A 167 8.99 -13.45 -1.57
N VAL A 168 9.91 -14.41 -1.56
CA VAL A 168 9.64 -15.85 -1.43
C VAL A 168 10.55 -16.41 -0.36
N PHE A 169 10.03 -17.31 0.47
CA PHE A 169 10.82 -18.01 1.47
C PHE A 169 10.67 -19.53 1.38
N CYS A 170 11.71 -20.24 1.76
CA CYS A 170 11.65 -21.68 1.95
C CYS A 170 11.06 -22.03 3.32
N LEU A 171 10.03 -22.88 3.33
CA LEU A 171 9.40 -23.37 4.56
C LEU A 171 10.32 -24.28 5.41
N THR A 172 11.42 -24.77 4.83
CA THR A 172 12.34 -25.70 5.50
C THR A 172 13.55 -24.97 6.08
N CYS A 173 14.28 -24.19 5.28
CA CYS A 173 15.52 -23.55 5.71
C CYS A 173 15.41 -22.03 5.92
N GLY A 174 14.24 -21.43 5.65
CA GLY A 174 14.03 -19.98 5.79
C GLY A 174 14.74 -19.13 4.73
N ASP A 175 15.40 -19.75 3.74
CA ASP A 175 16.08 -19.01 2.68
C ASP A 175 15.12 -18.10 1.92
N GLN A 176 15.49 -16.84 1.76
CA GLN A 176 14.66 -15.83 1.12
C GLN A 176 15.23 -15.45 -0.24
N THR A 177 14.39 -15.47 -1.27
CA THR A 177 14.72 -15.05 -2.65
C THR A 177 13.71 -14.03 -3.15
N SER A 178 14.10 -13.25 -4.16
CA SER A 178 13.14 -12.36 -4.82
C SER A 178 12.13 -13.17 -5.66
N ARG A 179 10.90 -12.67 -5.77
CA ARG A 179 9.88 -13.29 -6.64
C ARG A 179 10.24 -13.16 -8.13
N SER A 180 11.00 -12.14 -8.51
CA SER A 180 11.56 -11.98 -9.86
C SER A 180 12.54 -13.09 -10.22
N GLU A 181 13.49 -13.42 -9.34
CA GLU A 181 14.40 -14.55 -9.56
C GLU A 181 13.64 -15.88 -9.67
N LEU A 182 12.58 -16.05 -8.87
CA LEU A 182 11.72 -17.22 -8.97
C LEU A 182 10.97 -17.27 -10.32
N GLN A 183 10.60 -16.12 -10.89
CA GLN A 183 9.95 -16.05 -12.20
C GLN A 183 10.85 -16.64 -13.30
N GLU A 184 12.11 -16.22 -13.34
CA GLU A 184 13.10 -16.75 -14.29
C GLU A 184 13.28 -18.26 -14.13
N HIS A 185 13.25 -18.74 -12.88
CA HIS A 185 13.33 -20.18 -12.61
C HIS A 185 12.08 -20.93 -13.09
N PHE A 186 10.89 -20.36 -12.91
CA PHE A 186 9.66 -20.94 -13.48
C PHE A 186 9.74 -21.04 -15.00
N GLU A 187 10.20 -19.99 -15.68
CA GLU A 187 10.33 -19.95 -17.15
C GLU A 187 11.29 -21.02 -17.66
N ALA A 188 12.44 -21.18 -17.00
CA ALA A 188 13.42 -22.22 -17.34
C ALA A 188 12.89 -23.65 -17.10
N LEU A 189 12.10 -23.85 -16.04
CA LEU A 189 11.55 -25.16 -15.66
C LEU A 189 10.31 -25.54 -16.49
N ASN A 190 9.61 -24.57 -17.06
CA ASN A 190 8.36 -24.75 -17.79
C ASN A 190 8.47 -24.26 -19.24
N PRO A 191 9.42 -24.76 -20.04
CA PRO A 191 9.62 -24.28 -21.40
C PRO A 191 8.37 -24.52 -22.24
N GLY A 192 7.85 -23.46 -22.87
CA GLY A 192 6.67 -23.53 -23.73
C GLY A 192 5.33 -23.58 -22.99
N TRP A 193 5.30 -23.60 -21.65
CA TRP A 193 4.06 -23.48 -20.91
C TRP A 193 3.49 -22.07 -21.07
N LYS A 194 2.24 -21.98 -21.52
CA LYS A 194 1.52 -20.71 -21.71
C LYS A 194 0.08 -20.87 -21.25
N ALA A 195 -0.40 -19.86 -20.55
CA ALA A 195 -1.82 -19.69 -20.27
C ALA A 195 -2.14 -18.20 -20.23
N GLU A 196 -3.37 -17.85 -20.58
CA GLU A 196 -3.86 -16.47 -20.53
C GLU A 196 -4.58 -16.22 -19.21
N ALA A 197 -4.25 -15.11 -18.53
CA ALA A 197 -4.95 -14.70 -17.33
C ALA A 197 -6.28 -14.02 -17.67
N LEU A 198 -7.38 -14.58 -17.18
CA LEU A 198 -8.69 -13.90 -17.16
C LEU A 198 -8.79 -12.99 -15.91
N GLY A 199 -7.97 -11.93 -15.90
CA GLY A 199 -7.91 -10.94 -14.83
C GLY A 199 -7.12 -11.37 -13.59
N VAL A 200 -6.53 -10.38 -12.92
CA VAL A 200 -5.60 -10.54 -11.79
C VAL A 200 -6.23 -10.02 -10.51
N ALA A 201 -6.14 -10.81 -9.44
CA ALA A 201 -6.64 -10.49 -8.10
C ALA A 201 -5.70 -9.52 -7.35
N PRO A 202 -6.09 -9.00 -6.16
CA PRO A 202 -5.29 -8.01 -5.41
C PRO A 202 -3.92 -8.52 -4.94
N ASP A 203 -3.70 -9.83 -4.94
CA ASP A 203 -2.47 -10.53 -4.57
C ASP A 203 -1.69 -11.09 -5.78
N GLY A 204 -2.10 -10.74 -6.99
CA GLY A 204 -1.47 -11.20 -8.23
C GLY A 204 -1.98 -12.55 -8.74
N ASP A 205 -3.00 -13.13 -8.10
CA ASP A 205 -3.58 -14.41 -8.53
C ASP A 205 -4.43 -14.27 -9.81
N ALA A 206 -4.07 -15.03 -10.85
CA ALA A 206 -4.86 -15.18 -12.07
C ALA A 206 -5.81 -16.38 -11.99
N PHE A 207 -6.87 -16.41 -12.81
CA PHE A 207 -7.71 -17.60 -12.92
C PHE A 207 -7.16 -18.58 -13.96
N LEU A 208 -7.00 -19.84 -13.56
CA LEU A 208 -6.68 -20.97 -14.43
C LEU A 208 -7.46 -22.20 -13.95
N THR A 209 -7.90 -23.04 -14.89
CA THR A 209 -8.57 -24.31 -14.58
C THR A 209 -7.55 -25.37 -14.13
N ASP A 210 -8.03 -26.39 -13.41
CA ASP A 210 -7.18 -27.52 -12.98
C ASP A 210 -6.55 -28.27 -14.18
N GLU A 211 -7.18 -28.22 -15.36
CA GLU A 211 -6.63 -28.77 -16.60
C GLU A 211 -5.45 -27.95 -17.12
N GLN A 212 -5.56 -26.62 -17.11
CA GLN A 212 -4.49 -25.72 -17.57
C GLN A 212 -3.23 -25.83 -16.70
N VAL A 213 -3.38 -26.09 -15.39
CA VAL A 213 -2.24 -26.16 -14.45
C VAL A 213 -1.57 -27.54 -14.39
N ARG A 214 -2.17 -28.59 -14.97
CA ARG A 214 -1.78 -30.00 -14.75
C ARG A 214 -0.29 -30.29 -14.97
N ASN A 215 0.30 -29.66 -15.99
CA ASN A 215 1.68 -29.90 -16.39
C ASN A 215 2.66 -28.84 -15.88
N PHE A 216 2.21 -27.89 -15.06
CA PHE A 216 3.07 -26.85 -14.51
C PHE A 216 3.99 -27.43 -13.43
N GLN A 217 5.28 -27.16 -13.53
CA GLN A 217 6.31 -27.63 -12.60
C GLN A 217 6.68 -26.51 -11.63
N VAL A 218 6.69 -26.84 -10.33
CA VAL A 218 7.06 -25.91 -9.27
C VAL A 218 8.51 -26.16 -8.86
N PRO A 219 9.40 -25.16 -8.92
CA PRO A 219 10.77 -25.29 -8.49
C PRO A 219 10.85 -25.47 -6.97
N ALA A 220 11.80 -26.29 -6.55
CA ALA A 220 12.18 -26.45 -5.14
C ALA A 220 13.20 -25.37 -4.71
N CYS A 221 13.38 -25.22 -3.40
CA CYS A 221 14.44 -24.36 -2.86
C CYS A 221 15.82 -24.83 -3.35
N ARG A 222 16.61 -23.92 -3.93
CA ARG A 222 17.96 -24.22 -4.44
C ARG A 222 18.95 -24.64 -3.35
N LYS A 223 18.72 -24.26 -2.08
CA LYS A 223 19.60 -24.59 -0.95
C LYS A 223 19.33 -25.95 -0.33
N CYS A 224 18.06 -26.35 -0.19
CA CYS A 224 17.70 -27.55 0.58
C CYS A 224 16.66 -28.46 -0.10
N GLY A 225 16.15 -28.11 -1.28
CA GLY A 225 15.06 -28.85 -1.93
C GLY A 225 13.68 -28.68 -1.27
N GLY A 226 13.57 -27.84 -0.23
CA GLY A 226 12.32 -27.60 0.50
C GLY A 226 11.28 -26.81 -0.30
N ILE A 227 10.07 -26.72 0.29
CA ILE A 227 8.91 -26.04 -0.30
C ILE A 227 9.11 -24.53 -0.27
N LEU A 228 8.87 -23.86 -1.41
CA LEU A 228 8.83 -22.41 -1.51
C LEU A 228 7.41 -21.88 -1.30
N LYS A 229 7.26 -20.83 -0.48
CA LYS A 229 6.03 -20.07 -0.27
C LYS A 229 6.30 -18.58 -0.52
N PRO A 230 5.38 -17.82 -1.15
CA PRO A 230 5.48 -16.37 -1.12
C PRO A 230 5.49 -15.86 0.34
N ASP A 231 6.16 -14.74 0.58
CA ASP A 231 6.13 -14.03 1.85
C ASP A 231 4.78 -13.32 2.03
N VAL A 232 3.69 -14.07 2.05
CA VAL A 232 2.34 -13.59 2.27
C VAL A 232 1.69 -14.40 3.36
N THR A 233 1.06 -13.73 4.32
CA THR A 233 0.20 -14.37 5.32
C THR A 233 -1.08 -14.85 4.63
N PHE A 234 -1.21 -16.16 4.43
CA PHE A 234 -2.42 -16.73 3.84
C PHE A 234 -3.59 -16.75 4.82
N PHE A 235 -4.79 -17.03 4.32
CA PHE A 235 -5.93 -17.28 5.20
C PHE A 235 -5.67 -18.54 6.04
N GLY A 236 -5.97 -18.45 7.33
CA GLY A 236 -5.64 -19.48 8.32
C GLY A 236 -4.16 -19.53 8.73
N ASP A 237 -3.32 -18.65 8.19
CA ASP A 237 -1.98 -18.36 8.72
C ASP A 237 -2.05 -17.29 9.82
N THR A 238 -0.97 -17.11 10.56
CA THR A 238 -0.86 -16.10 11.62
C THR A 238 0.31 -15.16 11.36
N VAL A 239 0.08 -13.86 11.49
CA VAL A 239 1.18 -12.89 11.54
C VAL A 239 1.99 -13.15 12.80
N SER A 240 3.31 -13.05 12.69
CA SER A 240 4.20 -13.26 13.85
C SER A 240 3.86 -12.29 14.98
N ARG A 241 3.86 -12.82 16.20
CA ARG A 241 3.57 -12.03 17.40
C ARG A 241 4.52 -10.85 17.55
N GLU A 242 5.79 -11.04 17.24
CA GLU A 242 6.81 -9.97 17.24
C GLU A 242 6.43 -8.82 16.31
N LYS A 243 5.94 -9.11 15.08
CA LYS A 243 5.50 -8.07 14.14
C LYS A 243 4.29 -7.32 14.68
N VAL A 244 3.34 -8.05 15.29
CA VAL A 244 2.13 -7.45 15.90
C VAL A 244 2.51 -6.56 17.08
N ASP A 245 3.34 -7.05 17.99
CA ASP A 245 3.82 -6.31 19.17
C ASP A 245 4.59 -5.04 18.75
N PHE A 246 5.43 -5.14 17.74
CA PHE A 246 6.14 -3.99 17.17
C PHE A 246 5.16 -2.93 16.60
N VAL A 247 4.13 -3.37 15.87
CA VAL A 247 3.10 -2.45 15.35
C VAL A 247 2.34 -1.77 16.50
N HIS A 248 1.99 -2.52 17.56
CA HIS A 248 1.36 -1.95 18.75
C HIS A 248 2.24 -0.91 19.44
N GLN A 249 3.54 -1.17 19.55
CA GLN A 249 4.48 -0.20 20.09
C GLN A 249 4.51 1.09 19.26
N ARG A 250 4.60 0.98 17.93
CA ARG A 250 4.60 2.15 17.04
C ARG A 250 3.31 2.96 17.13
N LEU A 251 2.19 2.28 17.29
CA LEU A 251 0.90 2.91 17.49
C LEU A 251 0.82 3.64 18.84
N ALA A 252 1.30 3.03 19.93
CA ALA A 252 1.34 3.66 21.25
C ALA A 252 2.24 4.91 21.30
N GLU A 253 3.25 4.99 20.44
CA GLU A 253 4.13 6.16 20.29
C GLU A 253 3.50 7.31 19.48
N SER A 254 2.37 7.08 18.82
CA SER A 254 1.70 8.01 17.90
C SER A 254 0.65 8.88 18.61
N ASP A 255 0.31 10.03 18.03
CA ASP A 255 -0.70 10.95 18.59
C ASP A 255 -2.04 10.93 17.85
N SER A 256 -2.07 10.36 16.64
CA SER A 256 -3.23 10.32 15.75
C SER A 256 -3.13 9.09 14.86
N MET A 257 -4.28 8.57 14.42
CA MET A 257 -4.36 7.45 13.47
C MET A 257 -5.23 7.80 12.27
N LEU A 258 -4.68 7.56 11.07
CA LEU A 258 -5.36 7.65 9.79
C LEU A 258 -5.56 6.24 9.20
N VAL A 259 -6.79 5.89 8.85
CA VAL A 259 -7.10 4.68 8.07
C VAL A 259 -7.44 5.07 6.64
N ALA A 260 -6.74 4.49 5.67
CA ALA A 260 -6.89 4.82 4.24
C ALA A 260 -7.14 3.56 3.40
N GLY A 261 -8.27 3.51 2.68
CA GLY A 261 -8.55 2.45 1.72
C GLY A 261 -8.67 1.05 2.35
N SER A 262 -9.12 0.94 3.59
CA SER A 262 -9.39 -0.35 4.24
C SER A 262 -10.80 -0.39 4.84
N SER A 263 -11.49 -1.50 4.62
CA SER A 263 -12.78 -1.78 5.27
C SER A 263 -12.61 -2.23 6.73
N MET A 264 -11.39 -2.58 7.16
CA MET A 264 -11.06 -3.05 8.51
C MET A 264 -11.86 -4.28 8.97
N GLN A 265 -12.45 -5.04 8.03
CA GLN A 265 -13.25 -6.24 8.33
C GLN A 265 -12.42 -7.48 8.63
N VAL A 266 -11.12 -7.49 8.28
CA VAL A 266 -10.26 -8.66 8.48
C VAL A 266 -9.57 -8.57 9.84
N CYS A 267 -9.85 -9.56 10.69
CA CYS A 267 -9.03 -9.83 11.87
C CYS A 267 -7.66 -10.40 11.44
N THR A 268 -6.56 -9.70 11.70
CA THR A 268 -5.20 -10.27 11.53
C THR A 268 -4.48 -10.29 12.88
N GLY A 269 -4.84 -11.28 13.69
CA GLY A 269 -4.38 -11.37 15.08
C GLY A 269 -5.18 -12.39 15.88
N CYS A 270 -6.38 -12.75 15.40
CA CYS A 270 -7.18 -13.85 15.93
C CYS A 270 -6.66 -15.19 15.40
N PRO A 271 -6.45 -16.19 16.27
CA PRO A 271 -6.41 -17.58 15.85
C PRO A 271 -7.79 -18.05 15.31
N GLY A 272 -7.81 -18.82 14.23
CA GLY A 272 -8.95 -19.68 13.84
C GLY A 272 -10.27 -18.99 13.43
N GLU A 273 -11.39 -19.74 13.57
CA GLU A 273 -12.76 -19.48 13.08
C GLU A 273 -13.34 -18.08 13.38
N ALA A 274 -12.73 -17.33 14.30
CA ALA A 274 -13.10 -15.94 14.60
C ALA A 274 -12.97 -14.98 13.39
N ALA A 275 -12.20 -15.36 12.35
CA ALA A 275 -12.04 -14.58 11.12
C ALA A 275 -13.18 -14.76 10.10
N ALA A 276 -14.05 -15.78 10.23
CA ALA A 276 -14.92 -16.22 9.14
C ALA A 276 -16.39 -15.80 9.22
N ASN A 277 -16.91 -15.36 10.37
CA ASN A 277 -18.36 -15.13 10.56
C ASN A 277 -18.67 -13.93 11.47
N ARG A 278 -18.77 -12.70 10.93
CA ARG A 278 -19.54 -11.61 11.58
C ARG A 278 -20.24 -10.73 10.53
N SER A 279 -21.49 -10.37 10.82
CA SER A 279 -22.47 -9.74 9.92
C SER A 279 -22.25 -8.22 9.71
N PRO A 280 -22.83 -7.61 8.65
CA PRO A 280 -22.52 -6.26 8.19
C PRO A 280 -23.17 -5.08 8.95
N GLN A 281 -23.65 -5.27 10.18
CA GLN A 281 -24.47 -4.24 10.84
C GLN A 281 -23.81 -3.75 12.13
N HIS A 282 -23.65 -2.42 12.20
CA HIS A 282 -23.11 -1.55 13.27
C HIS A 282 -21.67 -1.08 13.08
N TRP A 283 -21.56 0.04 12.35
CA TRP A 283 -20.38 0.91 12.30
C TRP A 283 -20.33 1.79 13.57
N ALA A 284 -19.12 2.04 14.07
CA ALA A 284 -18.77 2.92 15.21
C ALA A 284 -18.78 2.34 16.65
N HIS A 285 -18.31 1.10 16.84
CA HIS A 285 -17.65 0.73 18.11
C HIS A 285 -16.35 -0.05 17.85
N GLU A 286 -15.25 0.70 17.86
CA GLU A 286 -13.87 0.27 18.13
C GLU A 286 -13.32 -0.95 17.37
N VAL A 287 -12.62 -0.65 16.26
CA VAL A 287 -11.30 -1.21 15.87
C VAL A 287 -11.01 -2.55 16.57
N ARG A 288 -11.60 -3.69 16.16
CA ARG A 288 -11.61 -4.89 17.04
C ARG A 288 -10.78 -6.17 16.89
N SER A 289 -10.01 -6.53 15.85
CA SER A 289 -9.18 -7.74 16.04
C SER A 289 -7.94 -7.99 15.16
N LEU A 290 -7.66 -7.13 14.17
CA LEU A 290 -6.31 -6.59 13.98
C LEU A 290 -6.05 -5.29 14.76
N CYS A 291 -7.11 -4.97 15.44
CA CYS A 291 -7.59 -3.66 15.67
C CYS A 291 -7.66 -3.75 17.19
N ILE A 292 -6.61 -3.16 17.76
CA ILE A 292 -6.27 -2.97 19.16
C ILE A 292 -7.32 -3.53 20.16
N PRO A 293 -6.96 -4.53 20.98
CA PRO A 293 -7.77 -4.93 22.13
C PRO A 293 -8.11 -3.73 23.01
N GLN A 294 -9.38 -3.66 23.43
CA GLN A 294 -10.02 -2.58 24.18
C GLN A 294 -9.49 -2.31 25.60
N ALA A 295 -8.31 -2.81 25.95
CA ALA A 295 -7.76 -2.68 27.28
C ALA A 295 -6.69 -1.59 27.29
N GLU A 296 -7.07 -0.45 27.88
CA GLU A 296 -6.20 0.65 28.33
C GLU A 296 -5.60 1.56 27.25
N PHE A 297 -6.42 2.48 26.70
CA PHE A 297 -5.85 3.55 25.90
C PHE A 297 -6.54 4.92 26.07
N PRO A 298 -5.78 6.01 26.35
CA PRO A 298 -6.34 7.32 26.57
C PRO A 298 -6.72 8.03 25.25
N LEU A 299 -7.99 8.43 25.14
CA LEU A 299 -8.52 9.54 24.30
C LEU A 299 -7.79 9.81 22.97
N TRP A 300 -7.90 8.93 21.98
CA TRP A 300 -7.41 9.22 20.63
C TRP A 300 -8.46 9.87 19.72
N ARG A 301 -7.99 10.60 18.71
CA ARG A 301 -8.78 10.96 17.53
C ARG A 301 -8.39 10.03 16.38
N ALA A 302 -9.34 9.26 15.86
CA ALA A 302 -9.17 8.43 14.68
C ALA A 302 -10.01 8.99 13.53
N ALA A 303 -9.47 8.98 12.32
CA ALA A 303 -10.20 9.37 11.13
C ALA A 303 -10.04 8.30 10.03
N ALA A 304 -11.15 7.93 9.40
CA ALA A 304 -11.18 7.03 8.27
C ALA A 304 -11.60 7.83 7.03
N PHE A 305 -10.80 7.75 5.97
CA PHE A 305 -11.11 8.40 4.69
C PHE A 305 -11.00 7.39 3.56
N ASP A 306 -11.79 7.59 2.52
CA ASP A 306 -11.66 6.82 1.29
C ASP A 306 -10.41 7.28 0.49
N SER A 307 -10.00 6.49 -0.50
CA SER A 307 -8.88 6.84 -1.38
C SER A 307 -9.17 8.11 -2.20
N CYS A 308 -10.43 8.33 -2.57
CA CYS A 308 -10.89 9.47 -3.38
C CYS A 308 -10.58 10.82 -2.69
N THR A 309 -10.85 10.92 -1.39
CA THR A 309 -10.62 12.13 -0.58
C THR A 309 -9.14 12.44 -0.42
N LEU A 310 -8.28 11.42 -0.37
CA LEU A 310 -6.82 11.59 -0.29
C LEU A 310 -6.21 12.06 -1.62
N SER A 311 -6.78 11.64 -2.75
CA SER A 311 -6.27 11.94 -4.10
C SER A 311 -6.61 13.39 -4.54
N GLN A 312 -7.85 13.85 -4.32
CA GLN A 312 -8.36 15.10 -4.91
C GLN A 312 -7.69 16.42 -4.43
N ARG A 313 -7.01 16.45 -3.28
CA ARG A 313 -6.21 17.62 -2.85
C ARG A 313 -4.70 17.44 -2.95
N ALA A 314 -4.22 16.20 -3.11
CA ALA A 314 -2.81 15.94 -3.32
C ALA A 314 -2.27 16.66 -4.57
N GLU A 315 -3.09 16.75 -5.61
CA GLU A 315 -2.77 17.45 -6.86
C GLU A 315 -2.66 18.97 -6.71
N HIS A 316 -3.34 19.59 -5.73
CA HIS A 316 -3.46 21.05 -5.65
C HIS A 316 -2.75 21.73 -4.46
N GLN A 317 -2.47 21.06 -3.34
CA GLN A 317 -1.95 21.75 -2.14
C GLN A 317 -0.81 21.06 -1.38
N TRP A 318 -0.66 19.74 -1.45
CA TRP A 318 0.27 19.04 -0.56
C TRP A 318 1.67 18.84 -1.16
N LEU A 319 1.83 18.90 -2.48
CA LEU A 319 3.12 18.85 -3.18
C LEU A 319 3.81 20.22 -3.26
N SER A 320 3.05 21.31 -3.13
CA SER A 320 3.56 22.66 -3.02
C SER A 320 3.80 22.97 -1.53
N GLY A 321 5.02 22.69 -1.08
CA GLY A 321 5.46 22.94 0.29
C GLY A 321 4.89 24.24 0.86
N VAL A 322 4.33 24.13 2.07
CA VAL A 322 3.84 25.22 2.91
C VAL A 322 4.72 26.47 2.72
N LYS A 323 4.24 27.42 1.92
CA LYS A 323 4.77 28.79 1.93
C LYS A 323 4.15 29.47 3.15
N LEU A 324 4.88 29.41 4.27
CA LEU A 324 4.61 30.27 5.42
C LEU A 324 4.80 31.75 5.01
N SER A 325 3.74 32.51 5.31
CA SER A 325 3.66 33.96 5.54
C SER A 325 4.25 34.94 4.53
N ARG A 326 3.37 35.74 3.92
CA ARG A 326 3.44 37.21 4.02
C ARG A 326 2.02 37.78 4.07
N GLN A 327 1.42 37.80 5.25
CA GLN A 327 0.38 38.80 5.53
C GLN A 327 1.12 40.04 6.01
N ALA A 328 1.22 41.04 5.14
CA ALA A 328 1.53 42.40 5.55
C ALA A 328 0.29 42.94 6.29
N PHE A 329 0.47 43.35 7.54
CA PHE A 329 -0.54 44.12 8.27
C PHE A 329 -0.73 45.48 7.59
N PRO A 330 -1.97 45.95 7.34
CA PRO A 330 -2.18 47.34 6.98
C PRO A 330 -2.02 48.21 8.24
N ILE A 331 -1.10 49.17 8.16
CA ILE A 331 -0.99 50.29 9.09
C ILE A 331 -2.30 51.08 8.96
N ARG A 332 -3.11 51.10 10.01
CA ARG A 332 -4.20 52.06 10.17
C ARG A 332 -3.58 53.43 10.44
N THR A 333 -3.73 54.35 9.51
CA THR A 333 -3.74 55.79 9.83
C THR A 333 -5.20 56.23 9.85
N SER A 334 -5.68 56.58 11.04
CA SER A 334 -6.93 57.35 11.23
C SER A 334 -6.57 58.85 11.22
N PRO A 335 -7.54 59.74 10.92
CA PRO A 335 -7.33 61.01 10.22
C PRO A 335 -6.48 62.05 10.94
#